data_AF-A0A7X7ZHQ0-F1
#
_entry.id   AF-A0A7X7ZHQ0-F1
#
_cell.length_a   1.000
_cell.length_b   1.000
_cell.length_c   1.000
_cell.angle_alpha   90.00
_cell.angle_beta   90.00
_cell.angle_gamma   90.00
#
_symmetry.space_group_name_H-M   'P 1'
#
loop_
_entity.id
_entity.type
_entity.pdbx_description
1 polymer ?
#
loop_
_entity_poly.entity_id
_entity_poly.type
_entity_poly.pdbx_seq_one_letter_code
_entity_poly.pdbx_strand_id
1 'polypeptide(L)' 'MLEAPAVDALAREARELGVSKSALVQWLIQNIPRDAQGMPTGWAESHHNNEELPIDTP' A
#
# COMPACT_ATOMS: atom_id res chain seq x y z
N MET A 1 -4.52 -7.47 11.95
CA MET A 1 -3.77 -6.19 11.85
C MET A 1 -2.62 -6.36 10.84
N LEU A 2 -2.89 -6.20 9.54
CA LEU A 2 -1.86 -6.29 8.48
C LEU A 2 -1.19 -4.94 8.18
N GLU A 3 -1.80 -3.83 8.63
CA GLU A 3 -1.33 -2.48 8.32
C GLU A 3 -0.04 -2.11 9.05
N ALA A 4 0.15 -2.58 10.29
CA ALA A 4 1.36 -2.30 11.06
C ALA A 4 2.63 -2.83 10.35
N PRO A 5 2.68 -4.09 9.86
CA PRO A 5 3.79 -4.58 9.04
C PRO A 5 4.08 -3.74 7.78
N ALA A 6 3.05 -3.31 7.06
CA ALA A 6 3.22 -2.52 5.84
C ALA A 6 3.75 -1.10 6.13
N VAL A 7 3.25 -0.48 7.20
CA VAL A 7 3.71 0.84 7.65
C VAL A 7 5.17 0.78 8.12
N ASP A 8 5.56 -0.28 8.82
CA ASP A 8 6.94 -0.46 9.29
C ASP A 8 7.92 -0.73 8.14
N ALA A 9 7.52 -1.54 7.15
CA ALA A 9 8.30 -1.77 5.94
C ALA A 9 8.54 -0.46 5.17
N LEU A 10 7.48 0.32 4.96
CA LEU A 10 7.55 1.62 4.30
C LEU A 10 8.43 2.63 5.07
N ALA A 11 8.34 2.65 6.40
CA ALA A 11 9.15 3.51 7.24
C ALA A 11 10.64 3.09 7.26
N ARG A 12 10.94 1.80 7.13
CA ARG A 12 12.32 1.31 6.96
C ARG A 12 12.89 1.74 5.61
N GLU A 13 12.15 1.51 4.54
CA GLU A 13 12.60 1.84 3.18
C GLU A 13 12.84 3.35 3.01
N ALA A 14 11.96 4.19 3.55
CA ALA A 14 12.16 5.64 3.54
C ALA A 14 13.47 6.06 4.24
N ARG A 15 13.83 5.39 5.35
CA ARG A 15 15.09 5.64 6.07
C ARG A 15 16.30 5.21 5.25
N GLU A 16 16.26 4.05 4.63
CA GLU A 16 17.34 3.53 3.78
C GLU A 16 17.59 4.44 2.58
N LEU A 17 16.54 5.03 2.01
CA LEU A 17 16.60 5.98 0.90
C LEU A 17 16.92 7.42 1.33
N GLY A 18 16.97 7.71 2.64
CA GLY A 18 17.24 9.06 3.15
C GLY A 18 16.11 10.07 2.88
N VAL A 19 14.88 9.61 2.68
CA VAL A 19 13.70 10.45 2.39
C VAL A 19 12.68 10.36 3.52
N SER A 20 11.75 11.31 3.57
CA SER A 20 10.61 11.17 4.48
C SER A 20 9.66 10.07 4.01
N LYS A 21 8.96 9.43 4.95
CA LYS A 21 7.91 8.45 4.64
C LYS A 21 6.85 9.03 3.69
N SER A 22 6.45 10.29 3.88
CA SER A 22 5.48 10.95 3.01
C SER A 22 6.00 11.19 1.60
N ALA A 23 7.29 11.53 1.44
CA ALA A 23 7.90 11.68 0.13
C ALA A 23 7.95 10.35 -0.62
N LEU A 24 8.32 9.25 0.06
CA LEU A 24 8.30 7.92 -0.53
C LEU A 24 6.89 7.51 -0.97
N VAL A 25 5.88 7.73 -0.13
CA VAL A 25 4.47 7.45 -0.48
C VAL A 25 4.03 8.26 -1.70
N GLN A 26 4.31 9.57 -1.71
CA GLN A 26 3.93 10.43 -2.82
C GLN A 26 4.60 9.99 -4.13
N TRP A 27 5.87 9.59 -4.07
CA TRP A 27 6.60 9.06 -5.21
C TRP A 27 5.99 7.75 -5.70
N LEU A 28 5.66 6.80 -4.81
CA LEU A 28 5.02 5.53 -5.17
C LEU A 28 3.68 5.75 -5.88
N ILE A 29 2.85 6.67 -5.38
CA ILE A 29 1.56 7.02 -6.01
C ILE A 29 1.74 7.58 -7.42
N GLN A 30 2.79 8.36 -7.65
CA GLN A 30 3.07 8.97 -8.95
C GLN A 30 3.69 8.00 -9.96
N ASN A 31 4.45 7.03 -9.48
CA ASN A 31 5.25 6.13 -10.32
C ASN A 31 4.65 4.73 -10.45
N ILE A 32 3.53 4.44 -9.78
CA ILE A 32 2.86 3.15 -9.93
C ILE A 32 2.40 2.97 -11.39
N PRO A 33 2.77 1.85 -12.06
CA PRO A 33 2.28 1.55 -13.40
C PRO A 33 0.75 1.54 -13.41
N ARG A 34 0.16 2.11 -14.47
CA ARG A 34 -1.29 2.18 -14.64
C ARG A 34 -1.74 1.36 -15.85
N ASP A 35 -2.89 0.74 -15.73
CA ASP A 35 -3.57 0.07 -16.83
C ASP A 35 -4.23 1.07 -17.80
N ALA A 36 -4.91 0.55 -18.82
CA ALA A 36 -5.61 1.36 -19.83
C ALA A 36 -6.77 2.19 -19.24
N GLN A 37 -7.24 1.85 -18.04
CA GLN A 37 -8.29 2.53 -17.30
C GLN A 37 -7.73 3.59 -16.34
N GLY A 38 -6.41 3.73 -16.27
CA GLY A 38 -5.72 4.67 -15.39
C GLY A 38 -5.61 4.20 -13.94
N MET A 39 -5.94 2.94 -13.67
CA MET A 39 -5.84 2.31 -12.35
C MET A 39 -4.47 1.67 -12.17
N PRO A 40 -3.94 1.57 -10.94
CA PRO A 40 -2.72 0.81 -10.70
C PRO A 40 -2.80 -0.61 -11.27
N THR A 41 -1.75 -1.06 -11.94
CA THR A 41 -1.70 -2.42 -12.49
C THR A 41 -1.90 -3.45 -11.36
N GLY A 42 -2.80 -4.42 -11.58
CA GLY A 42 -3.17 -5.43 -10.58
C GLY A 42 -4.23 -4.99 -9.58
N TRP A 43 -4.73 -3.74 -9.64
CA TRP A 43 -5.78 -3.24 -8.73
C TRP A 43 -7.13 -3.96 -8.89
N ALA A 44 -7.43 -4.42 -10.11
CA ALA A 44 -8.63 -5.19 -10.41
C ALA A 44 -8.50 -6.66 -9.98
N GLU A 45 -7.28 -7.14 -9.71
CA GLU A 45 -7.09 -8.47 -9.15
C GLU A 45 -7.55 -8.41 -7.70
N SER A 46 -8.62 -9.14 -7.40
CA SER A 46 -9.12 -9.23 -6.03
C SER A 46 -7.95 -9.65 -5.13
N HIS A 47 -7.50 -8.74 -4.28
CA HIS A 47 -6.61 -9.09 -3.19
C HIS A 47 -7.26 -10.27 -2.48
N HIS A 48 -6.55 -11.39 -2.35
CA HIS A 48 -7.02 -12.62 -1.67
C HIS A 48 -7.30 -12.42 -0.17
N ASN A 49 -7.56 -11.19 0.28
CA ASN A 49 -8.03 -10.86 1.61
C ASN A 49 -9.56 -10.80 1.57
N ASN A 50 -10.18 -11.92 1.19
CA ASN A 50 -11.62 -12.16 1.35
C ASN A 50 -11.95 -12.58 2.80
N GLU A 51 -10.99 -12.46 3.72
CA GLU A 51 -11.26 -12.51 5.15
C GLU A 51 -12.00 -11.21 5.48
N GLU A 52 -13.31 -11.34 5.72
CA GLU A 52 -14.10 -10.28 6.33
C GLU A 52 -13.30 -9.69 7.51
N LEU A 53 -13.02 -8.39 7.44
CA LEU A 53 -12.53 -7.67 8.61
C LEU A 53 -13.50 -8.00 9.75
N PRO A 54 -13.04 -8.47 10.92
CA PRO A 54 -13.94 -8.79 12.01
C PRO A 54 -14.71 -7.51 12.37
N ILE A 55 -15.97 -7.45 11.96
CA ILE A 55 -16.88 -6.42 12.42
C ILE A 55 -17.23 -6.88 13.82
N ASP A 56 -16.71 -6.15 14.82
CA ASP A 56 -17.00 -6.38 16.24
C ASP A 56 -18.50 -6.63 16.41
N THR A 57 -18.86 -7.89 16.59
CA THR A 57 -20.24 -8.30 16.85
C THR A 57 -20.42 -8.17 18.36
N PRO A 58 -21.36 -7.35 18.85
CA PRO A 58 -21.60 -7.17 20.28
C PRO A 58 -22.09 -8.46 20.97
#